data_AF-A0A815BAF9-F1
#
_entry.id   AF-A0A815BAF9-F1
#
_cell.length_a   1.000
_cell.length_b   1.000
_cell.length_c   1.000
_cell.angle_alpha   90.00
_cell.angle_beta   90.00
_cell.angle_gamma   90.00
#
_symmetry.space_group_name_H-M   'P 1'
#
loop_
_entity.id
_entity.type
_entity.pdbx_description
1 polymer ?
#
loop_
_entity_poly.entity_id
_entity_poly.type
_entity_poly.pdbx_seq_one_letter_code
_entity_poly.pdbx_strand_id
1 'polypeptide(L)'
;NFIIRFTLWNQFRLRMICLCSVDFIFYSLFSFSLYYFIGPWYIGYLTSSHFGVTFLWGTLIQQVYLPPDAQIFVGIFQLYFFIFPLTYSLSSSCFYRYIQQLESNTRIIKYHFNYCYRIYTIYILFIYTLVFILFWSFLMTASYKLSWILSPFGLILVLFSLILYVKSHRLKIEDFKLKKATETMISINHDNSKLIHQVEE
;
A
#
# COMPACT_ATOMS: atom_id res chain seq x y z
N ASN A 1 22.83 -5.66 -20.03
CA ASN A 1 21.37 -5.66 -19.73
C ASN A 1 20.90 -6.79 -18.81
N PHE A 2 21.30 -8.05 -19.00
CA PHE A 2 20.83 -9.17 -18.15
C PHE A 2 21.23 -9.05 -16.67
N ILE A 3 22.48 -8.67 -16.38
CA ILE A 3 23.02 -8.54 -15.01
C ILE A 3 22.31 -7.43 -14.22
N ILE A 4 22.06 -6.26 -14.85
CA ILE A 4 21.35 -5.12 -14.24
C ILE A 4 19.88 -5.46 -13.96
N ARG A 5 19.22 -6.17 -14.89
CA ARG A 5 17.84 -6.64 -14.72
C ARG A 5 17.71 -7.66 -13.58
N PHE A 6 18.70 -8.54 -13.42
CA PHE A 6 18.78 -9.47 -12.28
C PHE A 6 18.94 -8.72 -10.95
N THR A 7 19.71 -7.63 -10.93
CA THR A 7 19.89 -6.82 -9.71
C THR A 7 18.62 -6.05 -9.34
N LEU A 8 17.94 -5.44 -10.31
CA LEU A 8 16.70 -4.68 -10.05
C LEU A 8 15.55 -5.58 -9.58
N TRP A 9 15.38 -6.74 -10.21
CA TRP A 9 14.38 -7.72 -9.82
C TRP A 9 14.62 -8.23 -8.40
N ASN A 10 15.87 -8.55 -8.05
CA ASN A 10 16.21 -8.96 -6.70
C ASN A 10 15.98 -7.84 -5.68
N GLN A 11 16.30 -6.58 -6.01
CA GLN A 11 16.00 -5.46 -5.13
C GLN A 11 14.49 -5.27 -4.91
N PHE A 12 13.69 -5.39 -5.97
CA PHE A 12 12.24 -5.31 -5.86
C PHE A 12 11.69 -6.44 -4.97
N ARG A 13 12.13 -7.69 -5.18
CA ARG A 13 11.74 -8.84 -4.36
C ARG A 13 12.08 -8.63 -2.90
N LEU A 14 13.30 -8.16 -2.58
CA LEU A 14 13.71 -7.91 -1.20
C LEU A 14 12.85 -6.84 -0.53
N ARG A 15 12.48 -5.77 -1.25
CA ARG A 15 11.58 -4.74 -0.72
C ARG A 15 10.20 -5.30 -0.42
N MET A 16 9.65 -6.10 -1.33
CA MET A 16 8.34 -6.74 -1.13
C MET A 16 8.39 -7.75 0.02
N ILE A 17 9.46 -8.54 0.16
CA ILE A 17 9.65 -9.45 1.30
C ILE A 17 9.70 -8.67 2.62
N CYS A 18 10.41 -7.53 2.66
CA CYS A 18 10.44 -6.68 3.84
C CYS A 18 9.05 -6.12 4.19
N LEU A 19 8.26 -5.72 3.19
CA LEU A 19 6.87 -5.29 3.41
C LEU A 19 6.01 -6.40 4.00
N CYS A 20 6.08 -7.60 3.42
CA CYS A 20 5.33 -8.77 3.89
C CYS A 20 5.78 -9.26 5.28
N SER A 21 6.98 -8.88 5.71
CA SER A 21 7.51 -9.22 7.03
C SER A 21 6.90 -8.38 8.15
N VAL A 22 6.22 -7.28 7.81
CA VAL A 22 5.57 -6.35 8.75
C VAL A 22 4.06 -6.53 8.67
N ASP A 23 3.52 -7.33 9.59
CA ASP A 23 2.11 -7.74 9.61
C ASP A 23 1.16 -6.56 9.52
N PHE A 24 1.36 -5.53 10.37
CA PHE A 24 0.44 -4.40 10.43
C PHE A 24 0.28 -3.70 9.08
N ILE A 25 1.38 -3.47 8.35
CA ILE A 25 1.34 -2.78 7.06
C ILE A 25 0.75 -3.70 5.98
N PHE A 26 1.16 -4.97 5.96
CA PHE A 26 0.65 -5.96 5.02
C PHE A 26 -0.86 -6.16 5.16
N TYR A 27 -1.34 -6.46 6.36
CA TYR A 27 -2.77 -6.68 6.61
C TYR A 27 -3.59 -5.40 6.41
N SER A 28 -3.02 -4.23 6.70
CA SER A 28 -3.70 -2.96 6.38
C SER A 28 -3.88 -2.80 4.88
N LEU A 29 -2.84 -2.97 4.06
CA LEU A 29 -2.91 -2.86 2.60
C LEU A 29 -3.87 -3.91 2.01
N PHE A 30 -3.83 -5.13 2.52
CA PHE A 30 -4.73 -6.20 2.12
C PHE A 30 -6.20 -5.88 2.47
N SER A 31 -6.47 -5.46 3.70
CA SER A 31 -7.82 -5.09 4.15
C SER A 31 -8.37 -3.91 3.37
N PHE A 32 -7.51 -2.92 3.07
CA PHE A 32 -7.88 -1.79 2.24
C PHE A 32 -8.21 -2.22 0.81
N SER A 33 -7.44 -3.15 0.24
CA SER A 33 -7.71 -3.70 -1.08
C SER A 33 -9.03 -4.49 -1.10
N LEU A 34 -9.33 -5.26 -0.05
CA LEU A 34 -10.63 -5.93 0.08
C LEU A 34 -11.80 -4.93 0.17
N TYR A 35 -11.64 -3.90 1.01
CA TYR A 35 -12.62 -2.81 1.11
C TYR A 35 -12.80 -2.11 -0.24
N TYR A 36 -11.73 -1.97 -1.03
CA TYR A 36 -11.80 -1.39 -2.36
C TYR A 36 -12.72 -2.16 -3.30
N PHE A 37 -12.65 -3.49 -3.31
CA PHE A 37 -13.45 -4.30 -4.21
C PHE A 37 -14.90 -4.47 -3.72
N ILE A 38 -15.10 -4.58 -2.41
CA ILE A 38 -16.38 -5.00 -1.82
C ILE A 38 -17.15 -3.82 -1.21
N GLY A 39 -16.43 -2.82 -0.72
CA GLY A 39 -16.98 -1.72 0.06
C GLY A 39 -17.68 -0.65 -0.79
N PRO A 40 -18.53 0.17 -0.15
CA PRO A 40 -19.18 1.29 -0.80
C PRO A 40 -18.17 2.41 -1.06
N TRP A 41 -18.14 2.91 -2.28
CA TRP A 41 -17.29 4.02 -2.70
C TRP A 41 -17.98 5.36 -2.48
N TYR A 42 -19.29 5.39 -2.75
CA TYR A 42 -20.14 6.57 -2.61
C TYR A 42 -21.45 6.18 -1.95
N ILE A 43 -21.94 7.04 -1.07
CA ILE A 43 -23.20 6.87 -0.36
C ILE A 43 -23.92 8.21 -0.41
N GLY A 44 -25.09 8.31 -1.03
CA GLY A 44 -25.78 9.59 -1.09
C GLY A 44 -27.00 9.63 -2.00
N TYR A 45 -27.53 10.84 -2.20
CA TYR A 45 -28.65 11.10 -3.11
C TYR A 45 -28.15 11.17 -4.55
N LEU A 46 -28.30 10.05 -5.26
CA LEU A 46 -27.86 9.89 -6.65
C LEU A 46 -28.85 10.53 -7.63
N THR A 47 -30.14 10.62 -7.27
CA THR A 47 -31.14 11.42 -7.98
C THR A 47 -31.86 12.35 -7.02
N SER A 48 -32.69 13.27 -7.56
CA SER A 48 -33.33 14.35 -6.79
C SER A 48 -34.20 13.87 -5.60
N SER A 49 -34.52 12.58 -5.52
CA SER A 49 -35.31 11.99 -4.42
C SER A 49 -34.87 10.59 -3.98
N HIS A 50 -33.83 10.00 -4.58
CA HIS A 50 -33.46 8.60 -4.31
C HIS A 50 -32.06 8.51 -3.72
N PHE A 51 -31.99 7.92 -2.53
CA PHE A 51 -30.75 7.53 -1.88
C PHE A 51 -30.22 6.24 -2.51
N GLY A 52 -28.91 6.17 -2.70
CA GLY A 52 -28.25 4.97 -3.16
C GLY A 52 -26.79 4.88 -2.76
N VAL A 53 -26.22 3.72 -3.06
CA VAL A 53 -24.87 3.33 -2.70
C VAL A 53 -24.18 2.81 -3.95
N THR A 54 -22.99 3.31 -4.22
CA THR A 54 -22.17 2.91 -5.36
C THR A 54 -21.01 2.05 -4.90
N PHE A 55 -20.83 0.91 -5.58
CA PHE A 55 -19.71 -0.02 -5.42
C PHE A 55 -18.89 -0.05 -6.71
N LEU A 56 -17.74 -0.71 -6.70
CA LEU A 56 -16.96 -0.96 -7.93
C LEU A 56 -17.78 -1.77 -8.96
N TRP A 57 -18.57 -2.70 -8.48
CA TRP A 57 -19.33 -3.66 -9.30
C TRP A 57 -20.75 -3.18 -9.63
N GLY A 58 -21.11 -1.93 -9.33
CA GLY A 58 -22.39 -1.35 -9.72
C GLY A 58 -23.01 -0.49 -8.62
N THR A 59 -24.20 0.02 -8.90
CA THR A 59 -24.90 0.97 -8.03
C THR A 59 -26.23 0.42 -7.58
N LEU A 60 -26.54 0.56 -6.29
CA LEU A 60 -27.85 0.23 -5.73
C LEU A 60 -28.62 1.52 -5.45
N ILE A 61 -29.75 1.72 -6.13
CA ILE A 61 -30.66 2.86 -5.94
C ILE A 61 -32.03 2.31 -5.53
N GLN A 62 -32.50 2.59 -4.32
CA GLN A 62 -33.80 2.10 -3.82
C GLN A 62 -34.09 0.62 -4.17
N GLN A 63 -33.15 -0.28 -3.86
CA GLN A 63 -33.24 -1.73 -4.14
C GLN A 63 -33.15 -2.14 -5.63
N VAL A 64 -33.00 -1.19 -6.56
CA VAL A 64 -32.72 -1.48 -7.97
C VAL A 64 -31.21 -1.49 -8.20
N TYR A 65 -30.72 -2.57 -8.81
CA TYR A 65 -29.32 -2.71 -9.21
C TYR A 65 -29.09 -2.13 -10.60
N LEU A 66 -28.17 -1.18 -10.69
CA LEU A 66 -27.65 -0.66 -11.93
C LEU A 66 -26.29 -1.31 -12.20
N PRO A 67 -26.07 -1.86 -13.41
CA PRO A 67 -24.79 -2.43 -13.78
C PRO A 67 -23.69 -1.37 -13.76
N PRO A 68 -22.43 -1.78 -13.53
CA PRO A 68 -21.30 -0.88 -13.52
C PRO A 68 -21.06 -0.32 -14.92
N ASP A 69 -20.78 0.98 -14.98
CA ASP A 69 -20.48 1.73 -16.19
C ASP A 69 -19.00 2.18 -16.19
N ALA A 70 -18.73 3.46 -15.93
CA ALA A 70 -17.39 4.02 -15.84
C ALA A 70 -16.66 3.62 -14.53
N GLN A 71 -17.38 3.07 -13.55
CA GLN A 71 -16.86 2.72 -12.22
C GLN A 71 -15.69 1.73 -12.27
N ILE A 72 -15.79 0.71 -13.13
CA ILE A 72 -14.73 -0.30 -13.30
C ILE A 72 -13.46 0.35 -13.85
N PHE A 73 -13.60 1.19 -14.88
CA PHE A 73 -12.46 1.87 -15.49
C PHE A 73 -11.75 2.76 -14.47
N VAL A 74 -12.52 3.57 -13.75
CA VAL A 74 -12.03 4.43 -12.67
C VAL A 74 -11.32 3.61 -11.60
N GLY A 75 -11.85 2.42 -11.32
CA GLY A 75 -11.24 1.52 -10.36
C GLY A 75 -9.90 0.95 -10.77
N ILE A 76 -9.77 0.56 -12.03
CA ILE A 76 -8.50 0.11 -12.60
C ILE A 76 -7.47 1.25 -12.55
N PHE A 77 -7.88 2.47 -12.90
CA PHE A 77 -7.00 3.64 -12.83
C PHE A 77 -6.52 3.89 -11.41
N GLN A 78 -7.41 3.86 -10.42
CA GLN A 78 -7.02 4.13 -9.06
C GLN A 78 -6.18 2.99 -8.44
N LEU A 79 -6.39 1.73 -8.84
CA LEU A 79 -5.43 0.65 -8.50
C LEU A 79 -4.04 0.94 -9.08
N TYR A 80 -3.98 1.26 -10.38
CA TYR A 80 -2.73 1.46 -11.11
C TYR A 80 -1.94 2.68 -10.66
N PHE A 81 -2.61 3.82 -10.49
CA PHE A 81 -1.98 5.10 -10.21
C PHE A 81 -1.88 5.43 -8.72
N PHE A 82 -2.62 4.74 -7.85
CA PHE A 82 -2.53 4.97 -6.41
C PHE A 82 -2.03 3.76 -5.62
N ILE A 83 -2.70 2.60 -5.71
CA ILE A 83 -2.39 1.45 -4.85
C ILE A 83 -1.03 0.84 -5.18
N PHE A 84 -0.68 0.69 -6.45
CA PHE A 84 0.63 0.17 -6.85
C PHE A 84 1.79 1.10 -6.41
N PRO A 85 1.76 2.43 -6.71
CA PRO A 85 2.79 3.35 -6.24
C PRO A 85 2.87 3.44 -4.72
N LEU A 86 1.73 3.42 -4.01
CA LEU A 86 1.70 3.41 -2.55
C LEU A 86 2.39 2.16 -1.99
N THR A 87 2.06 0.98 -2.53
CA THR A 87 2.65 -0.30 -2.11
C THR A 87 4.17 -0.30 -2.34
N TYR A 88 4.63 0.19 -3.48
CA TYR A 88 6.06 0.31 -3.78
C TYR A 88 6.77 1.32 -2.87
N SER A 89 6.13 2.45 -2.58
CA SER A 89 6.65 3.46 -1.66
C SER A 89 6.79 2.90 -0.25
N LEU A 90 5.77 2.19 0.25
CA LEU A 90 5.80 1.52 1.55
C LEU A 90 6.83 0.39 1.61
N SER A 91 6.95 -0.43 0.56
CA SER A 91 7.94 -1.52 0.53
C SER A 91 9.36 -0.99 0.55
N SER A 92 9.63 0.08 -0.22
CA SER A 92 10.90 0.79 -0.18
C SER A 92 11.17 1.41 1.19
N SER A 93 10.13 1.98 1.82
CA SER A 93 10.21 2.54 3.18
C SER A 93 10.63 1.52 4.22
N CYS A 94 10.00 0.35 4.22
CA CYS A 94 10.30 -0.75 5.12
C CYS A 94 11.72 -1.28 4.89
N PHE A 95 12.11 -1.48 3.64
CA PHE A 95 13.44 -1.96 3.28
C PHE A 95 14.57 -1.03 3.76
N TYR A 96 14.44 0.29 3.50
CA TYR A 96 15.48 1.23 3.94
C TYR A 96 15.55 1.32 5.47
N ARG A 97 14.42 1.23 6.17
CA ARG A 97 14.41 1.18 7.64
C ARG A 97 15.09 -0.06 8.18
N TYR A 98 14.81 -1.22 7.58
CA TYR A 98 15.45 -2.49 7.94
C TYR A 98 16.97 -2.42 7.77
N ILE A 99 17.46 -1.97 6.61
CA ILE A 99 18.90 -1.83 6.35
C ILE A 99 19.55 -0.78 7.27
N GLN A 100 18.87 0.35 7.52
CA GLN A 100 19.38 1.39 8.41
C GLN A 100 19.60 0.88 9.84
N GLN A 101 18.73 -0.01 10.32
CA GLN A 101 18.85 -0.58 11.66
C GLN A 101 19.93 -1.67 11.74
N LEU A 102 20.32 -2.26 10.61
CA LEU A 102 21.40 -3.25 10.53
C LEU A 102 22.79 -2.61 10.37
N GLU A 103 22.91 -1.52 9.60
CA GLU A 103 24.19 -0.85 9.33
C GLU A 103 24.30 0.45 10.14
N SER A 104 25.13 0.46 11.18
CA SER A 104 25.19 1.56 12.15
C SER A 104 25.94 2.83 11.70
N ASN A 105 26.70 2.85 10.58
CA ASN A 105 27.67 3.96 10.44
C ASN A 105 28.07 4.52 9.04
N THR A 106 27.63 4.02 7.87
CA THR A 106 28.32 4.43 6.60
C THR A 106 27.46 4.84 5.39
N ARG A 107 26.13 4.94 5.45
CA ARG A 107 25.28 5.23 4.25
C ARG A 107 24.36 6.44 4.33
N ILE A 108 24.73 7.45 5.12
CA ILE A 108 23.91 8.64 5.42
C ILE A 108 23.60 9.48 4.15
N ILE A 109 24.51 9.56 3.17
CA ILE A 109 24.35 10.43 1.99
C ILE A 109 23.34 9.86 0.96
N LYS A 110 23.39 8.55 0.66
CA LYS A 110 22.37 7.89 -0.20
C LYS A 110 20.98 7.88 0.45
N TYR A 111 20.92 7.97 1.78
CA TYR A 111 19.69 8.00 2.54
C TYR A 111 18.92 9.31 2.37
N HIS A 112 19.59 10.47 2.36
CA HIS A 112 18.91 11.76 2.18
C HIS A 112 18.28 11.92 0.79
N PHE A 113 18.97 11.50 -0.27
CA PHE A 113 18.42 11.56 -1.63
C PHE A 113 17.16 10.68 -1.78
N ASN A 114 17.20 9.46 -1.22
CA ASN A 114 16.05 8.56 -1.23
C ASN A 114 14.93 9.02 -0.28
N TYR A 115 15.25 9.75 0.78
CA TYR A 115 14.26 10.35 1.68
C TYR A 115 13.46 11.46 0.97
N CYS A 116 14.13 12.37 0.27
CA CYS A 116 13.47 13.41 -0.53
C CYS A 116 12.60 12.81 -1.63
N TYR A 117 13.09 11.79 -2.34
CA TYR A 117 12.31 11.09 -3.37
C TYR A 117 11.05 10.42 -2.79
N ARG A 118 11.12 9.85 -1.59
CA ARG A 118 9.98 9.21 -0.91
C ARG A 118 8.93 10.21 -0.44
N ILE A 119 9.35 11.33 0.17
CA ILE A 119 8.43 12.42 0.51
C ILE A 119 7.75 12.95 -0.75
N TYR A 120 8.53 13.18 -1.81
CA TYR A 120 8.02 13.65 -3.09
C TYR A 120 7.00 12.67 -3.69
N THR A 121 7.24 11.36 -3.61
CA THR A 121 6.31 10.33 -4.07
C THR A 121 4.97 10.41 -3.33
N ILE A 122 4.99 10.60 -2.01
CA ILE A 122 3.76 10.70 -1.21
C ILE A 122 3.03 12.00 -1.48
N TYR A 123 3.77 13.09 -1.65
CA TYR A 123 3.20 14.36 -2.03
C TYR A 123 2.51 14.29 -3.40
N ILE A 124 3.12 13.62 -4.38
CA ILE A 124 2.47 13.32 -5.68
C ILE A 124 1.21 12.48 -5.48
N LEU A 125 1.26 11.42 -4.66
CA LEU A 125 0.09 10.57 -4.42
C LEU A 125 -1.05 11.33 -3.72
N PHE A 126 -0.70 12.24 -2.82
CA PHE A 126 -1.64 13.14 -2.16
C PHE A 126 -2.29 14.09 -3.17
N ILE A 127 -1.50 14.77 -4.00
CA ILE A 127 -2.01 15.66 -5.06
C ILE A 127 -2.89 14.87 -6.03
N TYR A 128 -2.43 13.71 -6.50
CA TYR A 128 -3.21 12.85 -7.39
C TYR A 128 -4.56 12.51 -6.78
N THR A 129 -4.60 12.15 -5.51
CA THR A 129 -5.85 11.79 -4.83
C THR A 129 -6.77 13.00 -4.66
N LEU A 130 -6.24 14.17 -4.33
CA LEU A 130 -7.04 15.40 -4.25
C LEU A 130 -7.64 15.76 -5.62
N VAL A 131 -6.83 15.74 -6.68
CA VAL A 131 -7.30 16.00 -8.05
C VAL A 131 -8.35 14.98 -8.45
N PHE A 132 -8.14 13.71 -8.13
CA PHE A 132 -9.09 12.63 -8.40
C PHE A 132 -10.42 12.82 -7.66
N ILE A 133 -10.39 13.18 -6.37
CA ILE A 133 -11.58 13.50 -5.58
C ILE A 133 -12.33 14.67 -6.21
N LEU A 134 -11.64 15.75 -6.55
CA LEU A 134 -12.25 16.95 -7.15
C LEU A 134 -12.84 16.65 -8.53
N PHE A 135 -12.09 15.95 -9.39
CA PHE A 135 -12.53 15.55 -10.72
C PHE A 135 -13.74 14.63 -10.66
N TRP A 136 -13.72 13.62 -9.79
CA TRP A 136 -14.83 12.69 -9.66
C TRP A 136 -16.05 13.34 -9.02
N SER A 137 -15.85 14.18 -8.00
CA SER A 137 -16.93 14.97 -7.42
C SER A 137 -17.57 15.88 -8.46
N PHE A 138 -16.76 16.52 -9.32
CA PHE A 138 -17.25 17.34 -10.44
C PHE A 138 -18.05 16.52 -11.46
N LEU A 139 -17.47 15.44 -12.00
CA LEU A 139 -18.14 14.54 -12.95
C LEU A 139 -19.49 14.10 -12.45
N MET A 140 -19.50 13.76 -11.18
CA MET A 140 -20.70 13.24 -10.62
C MET A 140 -21.69 14.32 -10.18
N THR A 141 -21.27 15.55 -9.89
CA THR A 141 -22.20 16.70 -9.75
C THR A 141 -22.99 16.94 -11.02
N ALA A 142 -22.35 16.70 -12.17
CA ALA A 142 -23.02 16.80 -13.46
C ALA A 142 -24.12 15.72 -13.61
N SER A 143 -23.98 14.59 -12.92
CA SER A 143 -24.92 13.45 -12.97
C SER A 143 -25.89 13.39 -11.77
N TYR A 144 -25.50 13.89 -10.60
CA TYR A 144 -26.24 13.86 -9.34
C TYR A 144 -26.15 15.20 -8.61
N LYS A 145 -27.26 15.67 -8.01
CA LYS A 145 -27.31 17.02 -7.43
C LYS A 145 -26.63 17.17 -6.05
N LEU A 146 -26.35 16.08 -5.32
CA LEU A 146 -25.97 16.16 -3.90
C LEU A 146 -24.84 15.24 -3.42
N SER A 147 -24.28 14.33 -4.23
CA SER A 147 -23.21 13.44 -3.72
C SER A 147 -21.81 14.07 -3.61
N TRP A 148 -21.71 15.41 -3.56
CA TRP A 148 -20.45 16.11 -3.21
C TRP A 148 -19.97 15.82 -1.79
N ILE A 149 -20.89 15.59 -0.86
CA ILE A 149 -20.58 15.53 0.59
C ILE A 149 -20.05 14.16 1.03
N LEU A 150 -20.22 13.10 0.24
CA LEU A 150 -19.94 11.73 0.68
C LEU A 150 -19.16 10.90 -0.36
N SER A 151 -17.97 11.36 -0.76
CA SER A 151 -16.92 10.42 -1.18
C SER A 151 -16.05 10.07 0.03
N PRO A 152 -16.53 9.25 0.99
CA PRO A 152 -15.69 8.81 2.09
C PRO A 152 -14.44 8.12 1.55
N PHE A 153 -14.56 7.46 0.40
CA PHE A 153 -13.52 6.65 -0.19
C PHE A 153 -12.22 7.42 -0.48
N GLY A 154 -12.31 8.57 -1.13
CA GLY A 154 -11.13 9.36 -1.45
C GLY A 154 -10.40 9.90 -0.21
N LEU A 155 -11.16 10.43 0.76
CA LEU A 155 -10.58 10.96 2.00
C LEU A 155 -9.98 9.85 2.86
N ILE A 156 -10.66 8.71 2.99
CA ILE A 156 -10.16 7.53 3.72
C ILE A 156 -8.84 7.07 3.10
N LEU A 157 -8.75 7.02 1.77
CA LEU A 157 -7.56 6.55 1.06
C LEU A 157 -6.34 7.48 1.29
N VAL A 158 -6.55 8.81 1.34
CA VAL A 158 -5.50 9.76 1.73
C VAL A 158 -5.07 9.52 3.19
N LEU A 159 -6.01 9.53 4.13
CA LEU A 159 -5.72 9.37 5.56
C LEU A 159 -5.01 8.04 5.83
N PHE A 160 -5.49 6.97 5.20
CA PHE A 160 -4.93 5.64 5.27
C PHE A 160 -3.46 5.62 4.80
N SER A 161 -3.17 6.22 3.63
CA SER A 161 -1.80 6.29 3.10
C SER A 161 -0.85 7.06 4.04
N LEU A 162 -1.33 8.17 4.63
CA LEU A 162 -0.56 8.97 5.57
C LEU A 162 -0.28 8.22 6.89
N ILE A 163 -1.30 7.57 7.44
CA ILE A 163 -1.18 6.75 8.66
C ILE A 163 -0.16 5.62 8.44
N LEU A 164 -0.26 4.89 7.32
CA LEU A 164 0.68 3.82 6.99
C LEU A 164 2.09 4.35 6.79
N TYR A 165 2.23 5.51 6.14
CA TYR A 165 3.55 6.11 5.97
C TYR A 165 4.18 6.49 7.30
N VAL A 166 3.45 7.20 8.16
CA VAL A 166 3.92 7.59 9.50
C VAL A 166 4.29 6.36 10.32
N LYS A 167 3.47 5.31 10.29
CA LYS A 167 3.78 4.03 10.97
C LYS A 167 5.00 3.34 10.38
N SER A 168 5.14 3.30 9.06
CA SER A 168 6.33 2.73 8.40
C SER A 168 7.62 3.41 8.82
N HIS A 169 7.56 4.71 9.14
CA HIS A 169 8.70 5.46 9.64
C HIS A 169 9.05 5.18 11.11
N ARG A 170 8.12 4.63 11.89
CA ARG A 170 8.31 4.32 13.31
C ARG A 170 8.63 2.84 13.58
N LEU A 171 8.76 2.02 12.53
CA LEU A 171 9.09 0.61 12.65
C LEU A 171 10.43 0.38 13.32
N LYS A 172 10.46 -0.56 14.26
CA LYS A 172 11.67 -1.09 14.91
C LYS A 172 12.04 -2.44 14.29
N ILE A 173 13.27 -2.88 14.54
CA ILE A 173 13.78 -4.14 13.96
C ILE A 173 12.98 -5.36 14.46
N GLU A 174 12.40 -5.26 15.65
CA GLU A 174 11.56 -6.28 16.29
C GLU A 174 10.24 -6.53 15.55
N ASP A 175 9.74 -5.52 14.83
CA ASP A 175 8.51 -5.62 14.04
C ASP A 175 8.70 -6.45 12.77
N PHE A 176 9.96 -6.75 12.38
CA PHE A 176 10.27 -7.50 11.18
C PHE A 176 10.41 -9.00 11.50
N LYS A 177 9.45 -9.81 11.03
CA LYS A 177 9.55 -11.28 11.11
C LYS A 177 10.78 -11.86 10.43
N LEU A 178 11.33 -11.15 9.44
CA LEU A 178 12.53 -11.57 8.71
C LEU A 178 13.72 -11.81 9.65
N LYS A 179 13.91 -10.94 10.66
CA LYS A 179 14.99 -11.10 11.64
C LYS A 179 14.84 -12.39 12.43
N LYS A 180 13.64 -12.66 12.95
CA LYS A 180 13.34 -13.90 13.70
C LYS A 180 13.56 -15.15 12.83
N ALA A 181 13.17 -15.10 11.56
CA ALA A 181 13.41 -16.19 10.62
C ALA A 181 14.91 -16.42 10.37
N THR A 182 15.69 -15.35 10.18
CA THR A 182 17.14 -15.44 10.00
C THR A 182 17.84 -15.99 11.25
N GLU A 183 17.48 -15.52 12.45
CA GLU A 183 18.03 -16.01 13.72
C GLU A 183 17.74 -17.49 13.92
N THR A 184 16.52 -17.93 13.61
CA THR A 184 16.12 -19.35 13.70
C THR A 184 16.89 -20.23 12.71
N MET A 185 17.13 -19.75 11.49
CA MET A 185 17.95 -20.50 10.52
C MET A 185 19.41 -20.63 10.97
N ILE A 186 19.98 -19.57 11.55
CA ILE A 186 21.34 -19.59 12.07
C ILE A 186 21.46 -20.57 13.24
N SER A 187 20.50 -20.60 14.17
CA SER A 187 20.53 -21.54 15.29
C SER A 187 20.44 -22.99 14.82
N ILE A 188 19.52 -23.31 13.89
CA ILE A 188 19.39 -24.65 13.31
C ILE A 188 20.70 -25.09 12.63
N ASN A 189 21.33 -24.20 11.85
CA ASN A 189 22.54 -24.54 11.13
C ASN A 189 23.73 -24.77 12.07
N HIS A 190 23.80 -23.99 13.16
CA HIS A 190 24.79 -24.18 14.21
C HIS A 190 24.59 -25.49 14.97
N ASP A 191 23.36 -25.86 15.30
CA ASP A 191 23.06 -27.12 15.98
C ASP A 191 23.36 -28.34 15.08
N ASN A 192 23.05 -28.25 13.78
CA ASN A 192 23.41 -29.28 12.81
C ASN A 192 24.94 -29.44 12.68
N SER A 193 25.70 -28.34 12.71
CA SER A 193 27.17 -28.41 12.66
C SER A 193 27.78 -29.12 13.87
N LYS A 194 27.19 -28.94 15.06
CA LYS A 194 27.62 -29.64 16.28
C LYS A 194 27.31 -31.14 16.24
N LEU A 195 26.15 -31.52 15.70
CA LEU A 195 25.76 -32.92 15.54
C LEU A 195 26.68 -33.66 14.57
N ILE A 196 27.11 -33.01 13.47
CA ILE A 196 28.05 -33.61 12.51
C ILE A 196 29.40 -33.89 13.19
N HIS A 197 29.93 -32.93 13.95
CA HIS A 197 31.19 -33.12 14.68
C HIS A 197 31.12 -34.20 15.77
N GLN A 198 29.95 -34.46 16.36
CA GLN A 198 29.77 -35.54 17.36
C GLN A 198 29.62 -36.94 16.74
N VAL A 199 29.31 -37.05 15.46
CA VAL A 199 29.19 -38.34 14.74
C VAL A 199 30.52 -38.77 14.11
N GLU A 200 31.46 -37.83 13.95
CA GLU A 200 32.80 -38.08 13.40
C GLU A 200 33.86 -38.47 14.46
N GLU A 201 33.53 -38.37 15.76
CA GLU A 201 34.33 -38.89 16.89
C GLU A 201 33.90 -40.31 17.32
#